data_AF-A0A2I0PJ19-F1
#
_entry.id   AF-A0A2I0PJ19-F1
#
_cell.length_a   1.000
_cell.length_b   1.000
_cell.length_c   1.000
_cell.angle_alpha   90.00
_cell.angle_beta   90.00
_cell.angle_gamma   90.00
#
_symmetry.space_group_name_H-M   'P 1'
#
loop_
_entity.id
_entity.type
_entity.pdbx_description
1 polymer ?
#
loop_
_entity_poly.entity_id
_entity_poly.type
_entity_poly.pdbx_seq_one_letter_code
_entity_poly.pdbx_strand_id
1 'polypeptide(L)'
;MDKNQNDSQKMDAIFGEVDKYLKEKEEFIKESVIGSRILNELEDFNLDVGLKKTYLCINKEQENVFDILTKVTEHFIQAYGGTTIIYPKGDSICLELITPKRGV
;
A
#
# COMPACT_ATOMS: atom_id res chain seq x y z
N MET A 1 39.49 3.19 15.06
CA MET A 1 38.64 3.35 13.87
C MET A 1 37.30 2.69 14.19
N ASP A 2 36.47 3.22 15.10
CA ASP A 2 35.45 2.34 15.76
C ASP A 2 34.10 2.99 16.09
N LYS A 3 33.72 4.08 15.41
CA LYS A 3 32.33 4.61 15.49
C LYS A 3 31.45 4.11 14.34
N ASN A 4 31.98 4.16 13.11
CA ASN A 4 31.20 3.83 11.91
C ASN A 4 30.75 2.37 11.81
N GLN A 5 31.50 1.41 12.35
CA GLN A 5 31.12 -0.01 12.33
C GLN A 5 29.96 -0.33 13.29
N ASN A 6 29.91 0.34 14.45
CA ASN A 6 28.89 0.12 15.47
C ASN A 6 27.55 0.77 15.06
N ASP A 7 27.59 1.94 14.40
CA ASP A 7 26.39 2.60 13.87
C ASP A 7 25.77 1.84 12.69
N SER A 8 26.58 1.21 11.83
CA SER A 8 26.08 0.35 10.73
C SER A 8 25.33 -0.87 11.25
N GLN A 9 25.90 -1.60 12.22
CA GLN A 9 25.26 -2.78 12.81
C GLN A 9 23.95 -2.44 13.55
N LYS A 10 23.88 -1.25 14.15
CA LYS A 10 22.68 -0.76 14.83
C LYS A 10 21.58 -0.35 13.85
N MET A 11 21.94 0.25 12.71
CA MET A 11 21.01 0.54 11.63
C MET A 11 20.44 -0.76 11.03
N ASP A 12 21.30 -1.75 10.74
CA ASP A 12 20.86 -3.03 10.19
C ASP A 12 19.88 -3.75 11.12
N ALA A 13 20.09 -3.68 12.44
CA ALA A 13 19.16 -4.22 13.43
C ALA A 13 17.81 -3.49 13.43
N ILE A 14 17.81 -2.16 13.33
CA ILE A 14 16.58 -1.35 13.26
C ILE A 14 15.80 -1.64 11.98
N PHE A 15 16.48 -1.72 10.82
CA PHE A 15 15.83 -2.09 9.57
C PHE A 15 15.26 -3.50 9.63
N GLY A 16 15.97 -4.45 10.24
CA GLY A 16 15.46 -5.81 10.47
C GLY A 16 14.20 -5.87 11.36
N GLU A 17 14.13 -5.05 12.41
CA GLU A 17 12.93 -4.94 13.26
C GLU A 17 11.74 -4.30 12.51
N VAL A 18 12.00 -3.27 11.70
CA VAL A 18 10.97 -2.63 10.87
C VAL A 18 10.45 -3.60 9.81
N ASP A 19 11.33 -4.33 9.13
CA ASP A 19 10.95 -5.34 8.13
C ASP A 19 10.10 -6.46 8.76
N LYS A 20 10.49 -6.90 9.96
CA LYS A 20 9.72 -7.90 10.71
C LYS A 20 8.33 -7.37 11.07
N TYR A 21 8.25 -6.15 11.60
CA TYR A 21 6.98 -5.51 11.94
C TYR A 21 6.08 -5.35 10.71
N LEU A 22 6.63 -4.89 9.58
CA LEU A 22 5.86 -4.72 8.34
C LEU A 22 5.33 -6.04 7.82
N LYS A 23 6.12 -7.13 7.89
CA LYS A 23 5.65 -8.48 7.55
C LYS A 23 4.53 -8.96 8.48
N GLU A 24 4.67 -8.75 9.80
CA GLU A 24 3.64 -9.11 10.77
C GLU A 24 2.34 -8.31 10.60
N LYS A 25 2.42 -7.12 9.98
CA LYS A 25 1.27 -6.24 9.73
C LYS A 25 0.80 -6.25 8.29
N GLU A 26 1.40 -7.03 7.41
CA GLU A 26 1.13 -7.00 5.98
C GLU A 26 -0.36 -7.22 5.67
N GLU A 27 -0.95 -8.27 6.26
CA GLU A 27 -2.38 -8.60 6.09
C GLU A 27 -3.27 -7.48 6.63
N PHE A 28 -2.98 -6.98 7.83
CA PHE A 28 -3.72 -5.86 8.42
C PHE A 28 -3.65 -4.59 7.56
N ILE A 29 -2.48 -4.30 6.97
CA ILE A 29 -2.29 -3.14 6.08
C ILE A 29 -3.12 -3.32 4.81
N LYS A 30 -3.06 -4.50 4.19
CA LYS A 30 -3.86 -4.84 3.01
C LYS A 30 -5.35 -4.69 3.29
N GLU A 31 -5.85 -5.28 4.37
CA GLU A 31 -7.25 -5.18 4.76
C GLU A 31 -7.68 -3.74 5.07
N SER A 32 -6.82 -2.96 5.71
CA SER A 32 -7.13 -1.57 6.06
C SER A 32 -7.27 -0.70 4.80
N VAL A 33 -6.35 -0.87 3.85
CA VAL A 33 -6.31 -0.07 2.61
C VAL A 33 -7.35 -0.52 1.59
N ILE A 34 -7.49 -1.84 1.40
CA ILE A 34 -8.29 -2.41 0.32
C ILE A 34 -9.69 -2.80 0.80
N GLY A 35 -9.84 -3.18 2.07
CA GLY A 35 -11.05 -3.76 2.63
C GLY A 35 -11.06 -5.29 2.49
N SER A 36 -11.30 -6.01 3.58
CA SER A 36 -11.22 -7.49 3.62
C SER A 36 -12.12 -8.20 2.61
N ARG A 37 -13.32 -7.65 2.34
CA ARG A 37 -14.23 -8.20 1.32
C ARG A 37 -13.70 -8.05 -0.10
N ILE A 38 -13.10 -6.89 -0.40
CA ILE A 38 -12.58 -6.57 -1.72
C ILE A 38 -11.27 -7.33 -1.97
N LEU A 39 -10.49 -7.56 -0.91
CA LEU A 39 -9.26 -8.36 -0.97
C LEU A 39 -9.49 -9.76 -1.54
N ASN A 40 -10.63 -10.38 -1.23
CA ASN A 40 -11.00 -11.72 -1.72
C ASN A 40 -11.38 -11.74 -3.21
N GLU A 41 -11.64 -10.57 -3.81
CA GLU A 41 -11.92 -10.42 -5.24
C GLU A 41 -10.64 -10.14 -6.06
N LEU A 42 -9.50 -9.90 -5.39
CA LEU A 42 -8.22 -9.64 -6.04
C LEU A 42 -7.46 -10.94 -6.29
N GLU A 43 -7.04 -11.16 -7.53
CA GLU A 43 -6.22 -12.32 -7.90
C GLU A 43 -4.73 -11.96 -7.88
N ASP A 44 -4.32 -11.03 -8.75
CA ASP A 44 -2.93 -10.58 -8.87
C ASP A 44 -2.85 -9.07 -8.71
N PHE A 45 -2.26 -8.64 -7.59
CA PHE A 45 -2.09 -7.24 -7.26
C PHE A 45 -0.77 -6.96 -6.55
N ASN A 46 -0.31 -5.73 -6.71
CA ASN A 46 0.82 -5.20 -5.96
C ASN A 46 0.36 -3.99 -5.14
N LEU A 47 0.66 -4.00 -3.84
CA LEU A 47 0.41 -2.91 -2.92
C LEU A 47 1.74 -2.37 -2.39
N ASP A 48 2.10 -1.16 -2.78
CA ASP A 48 3.29 -0.44 -2.31
C ASP A 48 2.87 0.72 -1.38
N VAL A 49 3.30 0.67 -0.13
CA VAL A 49 2.91 1.62 0.91
C VAL A 49 4.05 2.58 1.18
N GLY A 50 3.96 3.78 0.62
CA GLY A 50 4.85 4.89 0.93
C GLY A 50 4.38 5.73 2.12
N LEU A 51 5.24 6.64 2.57
CA LEU A 51 4.97 7.51 3.73
C LEU A 51 3.79 8.48 3.56
N LYS A 52 3.45 8.83 2.31
CA LYS A 52 2.38 9.80 1.98
C LYS A 52 1.31 9.24 1.05
N LYS A 53 1.69 8.22 0.29
CA LYS A 53 0.92 7.68 -0.83
C LYS A 53 1.02 6.18 -0.80
N THR A 54 -0.08 5.53 -1.07
CA THR A 54 -0.13 4.08 -1.27
C THR A 54 -0.48 3.82 -2.72
N TYR A 55 0.21 2.88 -3.34
CA TYR A 55 0.03 2.49 -4.73
C TYR A 55 -0.54 1.09 -4.79
N LEU A 56 -1.72 0.93 -5.38
CA LEU A 56 -2.30 -0.37 -5.68
C LEU A 56 -2.31 -0.56 -7.18
N CYS A 57 -1.65 -1.58 -7.70
CA CYS A 57 -1.69 -1.92 -9.13
C CYS A 57 -2.29 -3.31 -9.31
N ILE A 58 -3.23 -3.43 -10.25
CA ILE A 58 -3.91 -4.67 -10.60
C ILE A 58 -3.70 -4.93 -12.09
N ASN A 59 -3.55 -6.19 -12.49
CA ASN A 59 -3.46 -6.56 -13.90
C ASN A 59 -4.73 -6.10 -14.66
N LYS A 60 -4.57 -5.43 -15.81
CA LYS A 60 -5.69 -4.93 -16.63
C LYS A 60 -6.52 -6.05 -17.26
N GLU A 61 -5.98 -7.27 -17.35
CA GLU A 61 -6.66 -8.46 -17.87
C GLU A 61 -7.54 -9.14 -16.80
N GLN A 62 -7.43 -8.73 -15.53
CA GLN A 62 -8.31 -9.24 -14.48
C GLN A 62 -9.77 -8.87 -14.77
N GLU A 63 -10.67 -9.84 -14.60
CA GLU A 63 -12.09 -9.60 -14.77
C GLU A 63 -12.59 -8.53 -13.77
N ASN A 64 -13.45 -7.63 -14.23
CA ASN A 64 -14.06 -6.59 -13.40
C ASN A 64 -13.05 -5.64 -12.72
N VAL A 65 -11.85 -5.47 -13.29
CA VAL A 65 -10.78 -4.64 -12.72
C VAL A 65 -11.25 -3.23 -12.34
N PHE A 66 -12.05 -2.57 -13.19
CA PHE A 66 -12.56 -1.23 -12.89
C PHE A 66 -13.57 -1.21 -11.75
N ASP A 67 -14.40 -2.23 -11.63
CA ASP A 67 -15.37 -2.34 -10.53
C ASP A 67 -14.65 -2.54 -9.20
N ILE A 68 -13.63 -3.40 -9.18
CA ILE A 68 -12.79 -3.63 -8.01
C ILE A 68 -12.05 -2.35 -7.61
N LEU A 69 -11.42 -1.67 -8.57
CA LEU A 69 -10.74 -0.39 -8.32
C LEU A 69 -11.69 0.69 -7.80
N THR A 70 -12.94 0.69 -8.26
CA THR A 70 -13.99 1.59 -7.77
C THR A 70 -14.33 1.26 -6.31
N LYS A 71 -14.55 -0.01 -5.98
CA LYS A 71 -14.79 -0.45 -4.59
C LYS A 71 -13.65 -0.06 -3.66
N VAL A 72 -12.39 -0.26 -4.07
CA VAL A 72 -11.22 0.16 -3.28
C VAL A 72 -11.20 1.67 -3.10
N THR A 73 -11.49 2.43 -4.15
CA THR A 73 -11.53 3.90 -4.11
C THR A 73 -12.60 4.39 -3.12
N GLU A 74 -13.81 3.84 -3.18
CA GLU A 74 -14.90 4.18 -2.27
C GLU A 74 -14.56 3.83 -0.83
N HIS A 75 -14.04 2.62 -0.58
CA HIS A 75 -13.59 2.20 0.76
C HIS A 75 -12.52 3.14 1.31
N PHE A 76 -11.51 3.47 0.51
CA PHE A 76 -10.42 4.36 0.92
C PHE A 76 -10.92 5.78 1.23
N ILE A 77 -11.78 6.35 0.39
CA ILE A 77 -12.36 7.69 0.62
C ILE A 77 -13.21 7.68 1.89
N GLN A 78 -14.03 6.66 2.12
CA GLN A 78 -14.86 6.55 3.32
C GLN A 78 -14.02 6.41 4.59
N ALA A 79 -12.96 5.60 4.55
CA ALA A 79 -12.12 5.34 5.72
C ALA A 79 -11.18 6.51 6.06
N TYR A 80 -10.64 7.22 5.06
CA TYR A 80 -9.54 8.18 5.24
C TYR A 80 -9.84 9.60 4.76
N GLY A 81 -10.96 9.84 4.06
CA GLY A 81 -11.31 11.14 3.50
C GLY A 81 -10.32 11.66 2.44
N GLY A 82 -9.56 10.74 1.82
CA GLY A 82 -8.47 11.05 0.90
C GLY A 82 -8.90 11.31 -0.54
N THR A 83 -7.90 11.46 -1.40
CA THR A 83 -8.06 11.51 -2.86
C THR A 83 -7.39 10.30 -3.51
N THR A 84 -7.96 9.87 -4.62
CA THR A 84 -7.44 8.75 -5.41
C THR A 84 -7.23 9.18 -6.85
N ILE A 85 -6.13 8.74 -7.46
CA ILE A 85 -5.85 8.92 -8.89
C ILE A 85 -5.75 7.54 -9.54
N ILE A 86 -6.50 7.32 -10.62
CA ILE A 86 -6.45 6.08 -11.42
C ILE A 86 -5.70 6.32 -12.73
N TYR A 87 -4.79 5.42 -13.11
CA TYR A 87 -4.04 5.52 -14.37
C TYR A 87 -3.53 4.14 -14.85
N PRO A 88 -3.39 3.94 -16.17
CA PRO A 88 -2.74 2.74 -16.71
C PRO A 88 -1.22 2.78 -16.52
N LYS A 89 -0.60 1.62 -16.28
CA LYS A 89 0.85 1.44 -16.17
C LYS A 89 1.26 0.10 -16.78
N GLY A 90 1.63 0.12 -18.07
CA GLY A 90 1.98 -1.11 -18.81
C GLY A 90 0.79 -2.06 -18.92
N ASP A 91 0.91 -3.24 -18.31
CA ASP A 91 -0.14 -4.26 -18.25
C ASP A 91 -1.00 -4.19 -16.99
N SER A 92 -0.85 -3.13 -16.19
CA SER A 92 -1.64 -2.91 -14.98
C SER A 92 -2.44 -1.61 -15.04
N ILE A 93 -3.48 -1.52 -14.22
CA ILE A 93 -4.15 -0.28 -13.85
C ILE A 93 -3.82 -0.01 -12.38
N CYS A 94 -3.39 1.21 -12.08
CA CYS A 94 -2.94 1.58 -10.75
C CYS A 94 -3.82 2.67 -10.12
N LEU A 95 -4.00 2.58 -8.80
CA LEU A 95 -4.49 3.65 -7.93
C LEU A 95 -3.32 4.25 -7.17
N GLU A 96 -3.24 5.57 -7.16
CA GLU A 96 -2.50 6.33 -6.17
C GLU A 96 -3.49 6.83 -5.11
N LEU A 97 -3.37 6.28 -3.90
CA LEU A 97 -4.20 6.58 -2.74
C LEU A 97 -3.49 7.60 -1.86
N ILE A 98 -4.04 8.80 -1.75
CA ILE A 98 -3.43 9.95 -1.08
C ILE A 98 -4.25 10.28 0.15
N THR A 99 -3.67 10.06 1.33
CA THR A 99 -4.31 10.47 2.58
C THR A 99 -4.25 12.00 2.75
N PRO A 100 -5.28 12.63 3.33
CA PRO A 100 -5.25 14.07 3.57
C PRO A 100 -4.07 14.43 4.48
N LYS A 101 -3.46 15.59 4.26
CA LYS A 101 -2.54 16.15 5.25
C LYS A 101 -3.33 16.38 6.53
N ARG A 102 -2.99 15.64 7.60
CA ARG A 102 -3.46 15.97 8.94
C ARG A 102 -2.89 17.36 9.27
N GLY A 103 -3.76 18.35 9.39
CA GLY A 103 -3.37 19.69 9.82
C GLY A 103 -2.73 19.59 11.20
N VAL A 104 -1.49 20.07 11.30
CA VAL A 104 -0.85 20.44 12.57
C VAL A 104 -0.76 21.95 12.56
#